data_AF-A0A7G9A626-F1
#
_entry.id   AF-A0A7G9A626-F1
#
_cell.length_a   1.000
_cell.length_b   1.000
_cell.length_c   1.000
_cell.angle_alpha   90.00
_cell.angle_beta   90.00
_cell.angle_gamma   90.00
#
_symmetry.space_group_name_H-M   'P 1'
#
loop_
_entity.id
_entity.type
_entity.pdbx_description
1 polymer ?
#
loop_
_entity_poly.entity_id
_entity_poly.type
_entity_poly.pdbx_seq_one_letter_code
_entity_poly.pdbx_strand_id
1 'polypeptide(L)'
;MSHPEIHVKDWIDVGNSECVVQRLLPPGSPSGVCIVVLNKTKPTTRIVGWDGKKWYFMPSRDYGGYADDYDPCVRELKRGRS
;
A
#
# COMPACT_ATOMS: atom_id res chain seq x y z
N MET A 1 -5.56 0.04 18.60
CA MET A 1 -6.29 1.19 18.02
C MET A 1 -6.68 0.83 16.61
N SER A 2 -7.89 1.17 16.19
CA SER A 2 -8.35 0.93 14.82
C SER A 2 -7.68 1.93 13.88
N HIS A 3 -7.23 1.47 12.71
CA HIS A 3 -6.79 2.34 11.63
C HIS A 3 -7.99 2.99 10.94
N PRO A 4 -7.81 4.09 10.18
CA PRO A 4 -8.86 4.64 9.33
C PRO A 4 -9.41 3.58 8.36
N GLU A 5 -10.69 3.67 8.02
CA GLU A 5 -11.30 2.79 7.02
C GLU A 5 -10.63 3.02 5.65
N ILE A 6 -10.32 1.93 4.96
CA ILE A 6 -9.67 1.93 3.64
C ILE A 6 -10.24 0.81 2.77
N HIS A 7 -10.27 1.05 1.47
CA HIS A 7 -10.74 0.14 0.44
C HIS A 7 -9.67 -0.07 -0.63
N VAL A 8 -9.83 -1.13 -1.43
CA VAL A 8 -8.97 -1.34 -2.61
C VAL A 8 -9.15 -0.16 -3.58
N LYS A 9 -8.04 0.35 -4.11
CA LYS A 9 -7.86 1.58 -4.90
C LYS A 9 -7.87 2.90 -4.14
N ASP A 10 -8.04 2.89 -2.81
CA ASP A 10 -7.86 4.11 -2.04
C ASP A 10 -6.41 4.58 -2.08
N TRP A 11 -6.24 5.90 -2.03
CA TRP A 11 -4.94 6.55 -1.91
C TRP A 11 -4.61 6.79 -0.44
N ILE A 12 -3.45 6.31 0.00
CA ILE A 12 -2.92 6.56 1.34
C ILE A 12 -1.47 7.03 1.28
N ASP A 13 -1.10 7.84 2.27
CA ASP A 13 0.27 8.33 2.43
C ASP A 13 0.99 7.45 3.45
N VAL A 14 2.06 6.79 3.02
CA VAL A 14 2.88 5.89 3.85
C VAL A 14 4.29 6.45 3.92
N GLY A 15 4.64 7.05 5.06
CA GLY A 15 5.85 7.85 5.16
C GLY A 15 5.82 9.03 4.18
N ASN A 16 6.77 9.07 3.24
CA ASN A 16 6.86 10.11 2.21
C ASN A 16 6.42 9.60 0.82
N SER A 17 5.61 8.54 0.77
CA SER A 17 5.19 7.90 -0.48
C SER A 17 3.67 7.86 -0.61
N GLU A 18 3.18 8.39 -1.71
CA GLU A 18 1.79 8.21 -2.14
C GLU A 18 1.61 6.79 -2.67
N CYS A 19 0.62 6.09 -2.13
CA CYS A 19 0.41 4.67 -2.35
C CYS A 19 -1.04 4.38 -2.70
N VAL A 20 -1.28 3.39 -3.57
CA VAL A 20 -2.62 2.88 -3.87
C VAL A 20 -2.81 1.55 -3.18
N VAL A 21 -3.89 1.39 -2.42
CA VAL A 21 -4.23 0.14 -1.74
C VAL A 21 -4.58 -0.92 -2.78
N GLN A 22 -3.77 -1.97 -2.87
CA GLN A 22 -3.99 -3.08 -3.80
C GLN A 22 -4.82 -4.20 -3.16
N ARG A 23 -4.59 -4.47 -1.88
CA ARG A 23 -5.25 -5.58 -1.16
C ARG A 23 -5.34 -5.28 0.32
N LEU A 24 -6.48 -5.62 0.93
CA LEU A 24 -6.63 -5.64 2.39
C LEU A 24 -6.20 -7.00 2.94
N LEU A 25 -5.47 -7.00 4.06
CA LEU A 25 -5.15 -8.23 4.79
C LEU A 25 -6.29 -8.55 5.78
N PRO A 26 -6.40 -9.82 6.23
CA PRO A 26 -7.39 -10.18 7.24
C PRO A 26 -7.27 -9.31 8.50
N PRO A 27 -8.39 -8.94 9.15
CA PRO A 27 -8.37 -8.21 10.40
C PRO A 27 -7.47 -8.88 11.45
N GLY A 28 -6.60 -8.10 12.09
CA GLY A 28 -5.66 -8.60 13.10
C GLY A 28 -4.47 -9.39 12.55
N SER A 29 -4.24 -9.39 11.22
CA SER A 29 -3.08 -10.05 10.63
C SER A 29 -1.77 -9.52 11.24
N PRO A 30 -0.86 -10.39 11.71
CA PRO A 30 0.45 -9.97 12.21
C PRO A 30 1.36 -9.45 11.08
N SER A 31 1.01 -9.73 9.82
CA SER A 31 1.78 -9.30 8.66
C SER A 31 1.57 -7.83 8.32
N GLY A 32 0.49 -7.20 8.79
CA GLY A 32 0.14 -5.81 8.49
C GLY A 32 -1.36 -5.62 8.25
N VAL A 33 -1.73 -4.44 7.73
CA VAL A 33 -3.12 -4.06 7.43
C VAL A 33 -3.46 -4.25 5.96
N CYS A 34 -2.58 -3.82 5.05
CA CYS A 34 -2.82 -3.89 3.61
C CYS A 34 -1.52 -4.03 2.81
N ILE A 35 -1.67 -4.37 1.53
CA ILE A 35 -0.62 -4.31 0.52
C ILE A 35 -0.94 -3.12 -0.38
N VAL A 36 0.06 -2.28 -0.63
CA VAL A 36 -0.04 -1.14 -1.53
C VAL A 36 0.87 -1.31 -2.73
N VAL A 37 0.54 -0.62 -3.83
CA VAL A 37 1.47 -0.34 -4.91
C VAL A 37 1.99 1.09 -4.79
N LEU A 38 3.28 1.27 -5.05
CA LEU A 38 3.97 2.56 -5.05
C LEU A 38 4.99 2.61 -6.18
N ASN A 39 5.57 3.80 -6.39
CA ASN A 39 6.56 4.11 -7.42
C ASN A 39 6.01 3.97 -8.86
N LYS A 40 5.68 5.10 -9.49
CA LYS A 40 5.09 5.13 -10.84
C LYS A 40 6.00 4.56 -11.93
N THR A 41 7.32 4.73 -11.82
CA THR A 41 8.28 4.31 -12.84
C THR A 41 8.66 2.84 -12.70
N LYS A 42 8.70 2.35 -11.45
CA LYS A 42 8.94 0.94 -11.15
C LYS A 42 7.93 0.44 -10.11
N PRO A 43 6.70 0.12 -10.55
CA PRO A 43 5.62 -0.29 -9.66
C PRO A 43 6.06 -1.44 -8.75
N THR A 44 5.99 -1.19 -7.45
CA THR A 44 6.47 -2.11 -6.41
C THR A 44 5.35 -2.31 -5.40
N THR A 45 5.19 -3.52 -4.87
CA THR A 45 4.26 -3.80 -3.78
C THR A 45 4.94 -3.71 -2.43
N ARG A 46 4.28 -3.15 -1.41
CA ARG A 46 4.77 -3.16 -0.02
C ARG A 46 3.65 -3.46 0.95
N ILE A 47 3.98 -4.15 2.03
CA ILE A 47 3.04 -4.36 3.13
C ILE A 47 3.09 -3.14 4.07
N VAL A 48 1.92 -2.70 4.48
CA VAL A 48 1.70 -1.48 5.27
C VAL A 48 1.02 -1.85 6.59
N GLY A 49 1.50 -1.29 7.68
CA GLY A 49 0.90 -1.37 9.01
C GLY A 49 0.40 -0.01 9.50
N TRP A 50 -0.27 -0.03 10.66
CA TRP A 50 -0.74 1.17 11.36
C TRP A 50 -0.19 1.20 12.78
N ASP A 51 0.45 2.29 13.18
CA ASP A 51 1.08 2.42 14.51
C ASP A 51 0.16 3.07 15.57
N GLY A 52 -1.09 3.38 15.19
CA GLY A 52 -2.02 4.15 16.00
C GLY A 52 -2.14 5.61 15.58
N LYS A 53 -1.19 6.13 14.80
CA LYS A 53 -1.13 7.54 14.37
C LYS A 53 -0.89 7.70 12.87
N LYS A 54 -0.08 6.85 12.25
CA LYS A 54 0.30 6.94 10.84
C LYS A 54 0.46 5.55 10.22
N TRP A 55 0.30 5.53 8.90
CA TRP A 55 0.68 4.37 8.10
C TRP A 55 2.20 4.26 8.04
N TYR A 56 2.70 3.03 8.10
CA TYR A 56 4.13 2.76 7.96
C TYR A 56 4.36 1.52 7.11
N PHE A 57 5.49 1.49 6.41
CA PHE A 57 5.91 0.27 5.73
C PHE A 57 6.40 -0.73 6.76
N MET A 58 5.82 -1.93 6.76
CA MET A 58 6.29 -3.02 7.60
C MET A 58 7.79 -3.28 7.31
N PRO A 59 8.61 -3.54 8.34
CA PRO A 59 9.97 -4.00 8.14
C PRO A 59 9.95 -5.27 7.29
N SER A 60 10.67 -5.24 6.18
CA SER A 60 10.80 -6.39 5.30
C SER A 60 12.27 -6.53 4.93
N ARG A 61 12.75 -7.77 4.88
CA ARG A 61 14.11 -8.07 4.39
C ARG A 61 14.23 -7.79 2.89
N ASP A 62 13.10 -7.84 2.18
CA ASP A 62 13.00 -7.56 0.75
C ASP A 62 12.13 -6.32 0.50
N TYR A 63 12.45 -5.53 -0.52
CA TYR A 63 11.68 -4.33 -0.87
C TYR A 63 10.30 -4.61 -1.48
N GLY A 64 9.79 -5.84 -1.33
CA GLY A 64 8.55 -6.31 -1.95
C GLY A 64 8.75 -6.78 -3.39
N GLY A 65 7.66 -7.16 -4.05
CA GLY A 65 7.69 -7.63 -5.43
C GLY A 65 7.42 -6.52 -6.44
N TYR A 66 7.79 -6.73 -7.70
CA TYR A 66 7.29 -5.87 -8.79
C TYR A 66 5.80 -6.12 -9.00
N ALA A 67 5.04 -5.04 -9.15
CA ALA A 67 3.63 -5.13 -9.50
C ALA A 67 3.47 -5.29 -11.01
N ASP A 68 2.43 -6.00 -11.44
CA ASP A 68 2.10 -6.15 -12.85
C ASP A 68 1.60 -4.81 -13.42
N ASP A 69 2.14 -4.40 -14.56
CA ASP A 69 1.76 -3.15 -15.24
C ASP A 69 0.28 -3.11 -15.69
N TYR A 70 -0.36 -4.26 -15.85
CA TYR A 70 -1.77 -4.39 -16.16
C TYR A 70 -2.68 -4.41 -14.92
N ASP A 71 -2.12 -4.45 -13.70
CA ASP A 71 -2.89 -4.38 -12.46
C ASP A 71 -3.68 -3.05 -12.38
N PRO A 72 -4.99 -3.08 -12.08
CA PRO A 72 -5.80 -1.87 -12.00
C PRO A 72 -5.27 -0.82 -11.03
N CYS A 73 -4.63 -1.22 -9.93
CA CYS A 73 -4.05 -0.32 -8.94
C CYS A 73 -2.74 0.30 -9.46
N VAL A 74 -1.98 -0.41 -10.31
CA VAL A 74 -0.81 0.15 -10.99
C VAL A 74 -1.23 1.19 -12.03
N ARG A 75 -2.32 0.95 -12.76
CA ARG A 75 -2.90 1.95 -13.67
C ARG A 75 -3.37 3.19 -12.91
N GLU A 76 -4.02 3.00 -11.76
CA GLU A 76 -4.42 4.08 -10.87
C GLU A 76 -3.20 4.86 -10.38
N LEU A 77 -2.17 4.16 -9.89
CA LEU A 77 -0.91 4.75 -9.45
C LEU A 77 -0.25 5.60 -10.55
N LYS A 78 -0.19 5.08 -11.78
CA LYS A 78 0.39 5.77 -12.94
C LYS A 78 -0.43 7.01 -13.32
N ARG A 79 -1.77 6.94 -13.24
CA ARG A 79 -2.66 8.09 -13.44
C ARG A 79 -2.40 9.19 -12.40
N GLY A 80 -2.10 8.81 -11.15
CA GLY A 80 -1.87 9.72 -10.04
C GLY A 80 -3.14 10.08 -9.28
N ARG A 81 -2.94 10.65 -8.09
CA ARG A 81 -4.01 11.17 -7.23
C ARG A 81 -4.54 12.48 -7.83
N SER A 82 -5.86 12.57 -7.97
CA SER A 82 -6.58 13.77 -8.41
C SER A 82 -6.92 14.67 -7.24
#